data_AF-A0AAU6RZG0-F1
#
_entry.id   AF-A0AAU6RZG0-F1
#
_cell.length_a   1.000
_cell.length_b   1.000
_cell.length_c   1.000
_cell.angle_alpha   90.00
_cell.angle_beta   90.00
_cell.angle_gamma   90.00
#
_symmetry.space_group_name_H-M   'P 1'
#
loop_
_entity.id
_entity.type
_entity.pdbx_description
1 polymer ?
#
loop_
_entity_poly.entity_id
_entity_poly.type
_entity_poly.pdbx_seq_one_letter_code
_entity_poly.pdbx_strand_id
1 'polypeptide(L)'
;MKRLLLSVAIGLGSVAATSAMAATPAFSAQKVAQVKLPDLSFKEVMRQFYSGRMGYAFVNDEYIESMPNIGLDSVDSDGERTIALMHPVIPYKNTVGESRYLVIIEKVKAKDGSLVSCHACQSTADLYSFKQLDNGLFQLVSKTPKNVGFSSSWGRVGLKKESILEGLQPLGKSLIGSIFKNNYMSFGTINNWWDVLHLPEDGFINLYTLGDAGADNSGNHDEDSPLHYDYRVDFKVLPSNKTYHSIMLTYKGEMPTDDYKRIEHVNYSKIMKFNPVKKAYE
;
A
#
# COMPACT_ATOMS: atom_id res chain seq x y z
N MET A 1 26.00 25.44 -72.59
CA MET A 1 26.34 25.73 -71.18
C MET A 1 25.21 26.51 -70.51
N LYS A 2 24.38 25.85 -69.68
CA LYS A 2 23.60 26.44 -68.57
C LYS A 2 22.77 25.36 -67.84
N ARG A 3 23.28 24.98 -66.67
CA ARG A 3 22.67 24.48 -65.42
C ARG A 3 21.23 23.90 -65.47
N LEU A 4 21.11 22.59 -65.23
CA LEU A 4 19.93 21.96 -64.63
C LEU A 4 20.16 21.82 -63.12
N LEU A 5 19.24 22.37 -62.33
CA LEU A 5 19.18 22.24 -60.87
C LEU A 5 18.46 20.93 -60.51
N LEU A 6 19.12 20.07 -59.75
CA LEU A 6 18.49 18.94 -59.05
C LEU A 6 17.64 19.46 -57.89
N SER A 7 16.40 18.99 -57.80
CA SER A 7 15.55 19.12 -56.61
C SER A 7 15.34 17.72 -56.03
N VAL A 8 16.03 17.40 -54.94
CA VAL A 8 15.81 16.17 -54.17
C VAL A 8 14.80 16.51 -53.07
N ALA A 9 13.58 15.95 -53.16
CA ALA A 9 12.61 15.97 -52.09
C ALA A 9 12.82 14.73 -51.20
N ILE A 10 13.38 14.93 -50.01
CA ILE A 10 13.46 13.88 -48.98
C ILE A 10 12.15 13.90 -48.20
N GLY A 11 11.28 12.94 -48.48
CA GLY A 11 10.09 12.67 -47.69
C GLY A 11 10.48 12.03 -46.35
N LEU A 12 10.34 12.80 -45.27
CA LEU A 12 10.42 12.30 -43.89
C LEU A 12 9.15 11.51 -43.58
N GLY A 13 9.20 10.18 -43.76
CA GLY A 13 8.21 9.26 -43.22
C GLY A 13 8.45 9.08 -41.72
N SER A 14 7.64 9.75 -40.90
CA SER A 14 7.61 9.56 -39.46
C SER A 14 7.07 8.17 -39.12
N VAL A 15 7.97 7.24 -38.78
CA VAL A 15 7.58 5.99 -38.13
C VAL A 15 7.21 6.33 -36.69
N ALA A 16 5.91 6.53 -36.44
CA ALA A 16 5.37 6.58 -35.10
C ALA A 16 5.51 5.18 -34.47
N ALA A 17 6.61 4.96 -33.76
CA ALA A 17 6.74 3.83 -32.87
C ALA A 17 5.77 4.04 -31.70
N THR A 18 4.57 3.48 -31.80
CA THR A 18 3.70 3.28 -30.63
C THR A 18 4.46 2.38 -29.67
N SER A 19 4.93 2.94 -28.57
CA SER A 19 5.41 2.18 -27.43
C SER A 19 4.27 1.25 -26.98
N ALA A 20 4.40 -0.03 -27.30
CA ALA A 20 3.57 -1.05 -26.69
C ALA A 20 3.81 -0.97 -25.18
N MET A 21 2.87 -0.35 -24.46
CA MET A 21 2.83 -0.41 -23.01
C MET A 21 2.81 -1.90 -22.65
N ALA A 22 3.93 -2.40 -22.11
CA ALA A 22 4.02 -3.77 -21.67
C ALA A 22 2.87 -4.03 -20.69
N ALA A 23 1.93 -4.90 -21.09
CA ALA A 23 0.79 -5.23 -20.25
C ALA A 23 1.30 -5.69 -18.88
N THR A 24 0.78 -5.10 -17.81
CA THR A 24 1.08 -5.53 -16.45
C THR A 24 0.80 -7.03 -16.36
N PRO A 25 1.74 -7.87 -15.89
CA PRO A 25 1.57 -9.31 -15.95
C PRO A 25 0.32 -9.73 -15.17
N ALA A 26 -0.55 -10.50 -15.84
CA ALA A 26 -1.77 -11.01 -15.23
C ALA A 26 -1.44 -11.94 -14.04
N PHE A 27 -2.26 -11.89 -12.99
CA PHE A 27 -2.13 -12.78 -11.85
C PHE A 27 -2.36 -14.24 -12.28
N SER A 28 -1.61 -15.17 -11.71
CA SER A 28 -1.77 -16.61 -11.97
C SER A 28 -1.72 -17.38 -10.66
N ALA A 29 -2.89 -17.79 -10.18
CA ALA A 29 -3.03 -18.58 -8.95
C ALA A 29 -2.21 -19.88 -9.01
N GLN A 30 -2.15 -20.53 -10.19
CA GLN A 30 -1.36 -21.74 -10.40
C GLN A 30 0.15 -21.50 -10.20
N LYS A 31 0.71 -20.44 -10.80
CA LYS A 31 2.13 -20.09 -10.62
C LYS A 31 2.43 -19.68 -9.18
N VAL A 32 1.51 -18.97 -8.54
CA VAL A 32 1.62 -18.56 -7.15
C VAL A 32 1.64 -19.78 -6.22
N ALA A 33 0.74 -20.73 -6.42
CA ALA A 33 0.63 -21.96 -5.63
C ALA A 33 1.83 -22.94 -5.79
N GLN A 34 2.69 -22.75 -6.78
CA GLN A 34 3.93 -23.51 -6.91
C GLN A 34 4.97 -23.11 -5.87
N VAL A 35 4.89 -21.89 -5.33
CA VAL A 35 5.78 -21.42 -4.26
C VAL A 35 5.35 -22.06 -2.94
N LYS A 36 6.24 -22.88 -2.39
CA LYS A 36 6.05 -23.58 -1.11
C LYS A 36 7.28 -23.39 -0.25
N LEU A 37 7.09 -23.01 1.00
CA LEU A 37 8.14 -22.82 1.99
C LEU A 37 8.01 -23.85 3.11
N PRO A 38 9.13 -24.34 3.69
CA PRO A 38 9.08 -25.21 4.86
C PRO A 38 8.58 -24.48 6.11
N ASP A 39 8.91 -23.18 6.22
CA ASP A 39 8.45 -22.29 7.28
C ASP A 39 8.39 -20.83 6.78
N LEU A 40 7.84 -19.93 7.59
CA LEU A 40 7.78 -18.49 7.31
C LEU A 40 8.88 -17.71 8.04
N SER A 41 10.05 -18.31 8.26
CA SER A 41 11.20 -17.59 8.81
C SER A 41 11.73 -16.55 7.82
N PHE A 42 12.40 -15.53 8.36
CA PHE A 42 13.08 -14.52 7.57
C PHE A 42 14.00 -15.12 6.50
N LYS A 43 14.77 -16.14 6.87
CA LYS A 43 15.70 -16.82 5.96
C LYS A 43 14.99 -17.43 4.74
N GLU A 44 13.91 -18.18 4.95
CA GLU A 44 13.21 -18.87 3.86
C GLU A 44 12.45 -17.88 2.96
N VAL A 45 11.78 -16.89 3.56
CA VAL A 45 11.10 -15.82 2.82
C VAL A 45 12.10 -15.03 1.96
N MET A 46 13.21 -14.59 2.55
CA MET A 46 14.19 -13.77 1.83
C MET A 46 14.89 -14.55 0.71
N ARG A 47 15.22 -15.83 0.93
CA ARG A 47 15.77 -16.69 -0.12
C ARG A 47 14.79 -16.92 -1.26
N GLN A 48 13.50 -17.09 -0.96
CA GLN A 48 12.51 -17.35 -2.01
C GLN A 48 12.26 -16.13 -2.89
N PHE A 49 12.17 -14.93 -2.31
CA PHE A 49 11.72 -13.75 -3.05
C PHE A 49 12.83 -12.75 -3.42
N TYR A 50 13.99 -12.83 -2.76
CA TYR A 50 15.09 -11.86 -2.93
C TYR A 50 16.45 -12.53 -3.19
N SER A 51 16.47 -13.80 -3.61
CA SER A 51 17.71 -14.47 -4.02
C SER A 51 18.47 -13.65 -5.08
N GLY A 52 19.79 -13.58 -4.93
CA GLY A 52 20.68 -12.81 -5.82
C GLY A 52 20.68 -11.30 -5.60
N ARG A 53 19.82 -10.77 -4.72
CA ARG A 53 19.76 -9.33 -4.38
C ARG A 53 20.26 -9.02 -2.98
N MET A 54 20.36 -10.02 -2.12
CA MET A 54 20.74 -9.84 -0.72
C MET A 54 22.23 -9.54 -0.56
N GLY A 55 22.55 -8.63 0.36
CA GLY A 55 23.92 -8.35 0.78
C GLY A 55 23.98 -7.77 2.19
N TYR A 56 25.17 -7.77 2.77
CA TYR A 56 25.40 -7.16 4.08
C TYR A 56 25.13 -5.66 4.03
N ALA A 57 24.36 -5.14 4.97
CA ALA A 57 24.17 -3.71 5.18
C ALA A 57 24.39 -3.38 6.66
N PHE A 58 25.14 -2.31 6.93
CA PHE A 58 25.22 -1.73 8.26
C PHE A 58 24.01 -0.83 8.47
N VAL A 59 23.32 -1.01 9.60
CA VAL A 59 22.21 -0.17 10.04
C VAL A 59 22.41 0.09 11.53
N ASN A 60 22.24 1.34 11.94
CA ASN A 60 22.32 1.85 13.30
C ASN A 60 21.04 2.66 13.56
N ASP A 61 19.93 1.93 13.62
CA ASP A 61 18.58 2.43 13.86
C ASP A 61 17.86 1.38 14.71
N GLU A 62 17.51 1.76 15.94
CA GLU A 62 17.00 0.84 16.97
C GLU A 62 15.76 0.07 16.47
N TYR A 63 14.88 0.74 15.72
CA TYR A 63 13.70 0.07 15.20
C TYR A 63 14.09 -0.95 14.12
N ILE A 64 14.94 -0.58 13.16
CA ILE A 64 15.34 -1.50 12.09
C ILE A 64 16.07 -2.70 12.67
N GLU A 65 16.97 -2.47 13.64
CA GLU A 65 17.71 -3.52 14.35
C GLU A 65 16.82 -4.44 15.18
N SER A 66 15.67 -3.95 15.65
CA SER A 66 14.69 -4.77 16.39
C SER A 66 14.01 -5.85 15.56
N MET A 67 14.12 -5.79 14.23
CA MET A 67 13.48 -6.73 13.30
C MET A 67 14.50 -7.49 12.45
N PRO A 68 14.20 -8.74 12.04
CA PRO A 68 15.00 -9.43 11.03
C PRO A 68 15.09 -8.58 9.76
N ASN A 69 16.32 -8.22 9.39
CA ASN A 69 16.58 -7.33 8.27
C ASN A 69 17.81 -7.75 7.45
N ILE A 70 17.86 -7.29 6.19
CA ILE A 70 18.98 -7.52 5.28
C ILE A 70 19.05 -6.41 4.23
N GLY A 71 20.27 -6.08 3.79
CA GLY A 71 20.48 -5.19 2.65
C GLY A 71 20.01 -5.83 1.35
N LEU A 72 19.36 -5.04 0.51
CA LEU A 72 19.00 -5.40 -0.86
C LEU A 72 19.74 -4.51 -1.85
N ASP A 73 20.15 -5.14 -2.94
CA ASP A 73 20.84 -4.55 -4.08
C ASP A 73 22.13 -3.81 -3.67
N SER A 74 22.76 -3.15 -4.64
CA SER A 74 23.87 -2.24 -4.40
C SER A 74 23.36 -0.90 -3.88
N VAL A 75 24.26 -0.13 -3.29
CA VAL A 75 24.03 1.30 -2.99
C VAL A 75 23.68 2.03 -4.30
N ASP A 76 22.67 2.88 -4.26
CA ASP A 76 22.26 3.69 -5.41
C ASP A 76 23.13 4.95 -5.58
N SER A 77 22.81 5.77 -6.58
CA SER A 77 23.57 6.97 -6.90
C SER A 77 23.58 8.02 -5.79
N ASP A 78 22.59 7.96 -4.88
CA ASP A 78 22.44 8.92 -3.78
C ASP A 78 23.17 8.47 -2.51
N GLY A 79 23.89 7.33 -2.59
CA GLY A 79 24.56 6.71 -1.46
C GLY A 79 23.60 5.95 -0.56
N GLU A 80 22.36 5.70 -1.01
CA GLU A 80 21.35 5.01 -0.22
C GLU A 80 21.34 3.53 -0.53
N ARG A 81 21.02 2.73 0.48
CA ARG A 81 20.81 1.31 0.34
C ARG A 81 19.39 0.94 0.74
N THR A 82 18.78 0.04 -0.02
CA THR A 82 17.50 -0.53 0.40
C THR A 82 17.74 -1.59 1.48
N ILE A 83 17.03 -1.47 2.60
CA ILE A 83 17.00 -2.47 3.67
C ILE A 83 15.62 -3.12 3.65
N ALA A 84 15.58 -4.45 3.55
CA ALA A 84 14.36 -5.21 3.70
C ALA A 84 14.20 -5.65 5.16
N LEU A 85 13.06 -5.34 5.76
CA LEU A 85 12.67 -5.72 7.11
C LEU A 85 11.47 -6.64 7.05
N MET A 86 11.52 -7.75 7.77
CA MET A 86 10.37 -8.62 7.93
C MET A 86 9.66 -8.32 9.24
N HIS A 87 8.41 -7.84 9.12
CA HIS A 87 7.52 -7.67 10.27
C HIS A 87 7.07 -9.03 10.81
N PRO A 88 6.60 -9.11 12.07
CA PRO A 88 6.01 -10.32 12.61
C PRO A 88 4.85 -10.83 11.74
N VAL A 89 4.84 -12.14 11.49
CA VAL A 89 3.80 -12.80 10.69
C VAL A 89 2.42 -12.54 11.31
N ILE A 90 1.46 -12.14 10.48
CA ILE A 90 0.09 -11.82 10.89
C ILE A 90 -0.83 -12.99 10.54
N PRO A 91 -1.31 -13.78 11.52
CA PRO A 91 -2.30 -14.82 11.25
C PRO A 91 -3.68 -14.18 11.02
N TYR A 92 -4.43 -14.69 10.06
CA TYR A 92 -5.81 -14.31 9.80
C TYR A 92 -6.64 -15.47 9.27
N LYS A 93 -7.95 -15.27 9.13
CA LYS A 93 -8.88 -16.24 8.54
C LYS A 93 -9.43 -15.71 7.23
N ASN A 94 -9.50 -16.55 6.20
CA ASN A 94 -10.21 -16.19 4.98
C ASN A 94 -11.73 -16.25 5.18
N THR A 95 -12.50 -15.95 4.13
CA THR A 95 -13.98 -15.92 4.19
C THR A 95 -14.64 -17.27 4.49
N VAL A 96 -13.93 -18.38 4.34
CA VAL A 96 -14.42 -19.73 4.68
C VAL A 96 -13.84 -20.26 6.00
N GLY A 97 -13.12 -19.44 6.76
CA GLY A 97 -12.60 -19.78 8.10
C GLY A 97 -11.26 -20.53 8.12
N GLU A 98 -10.62 -20.70 6.95
CA GLU A 98 -9.31 -21.33 6.86
C GLU A 98 -8.20 -20.37 7.30
N SER A 99 -7.16 -20.92 7.94
CA SER A 99 -5.99 -20.13 8.37
C SER A 99 -5.19 -19.60 7.18
N ARG A 100 -4.78 -18.34 7.31
CA ARG A 100 -3.85 -17.67 6.42
C ARG A 100 -2.81 -16.92 7.24
N TYR A 101 -1.67 -16.67 6.63
CA TYR A 101 -0.52 -16.02 7.24
C TYR A 101 -0.03 -14.93 6.31
N LEU A 102 -0.08 -13.68 6.75
CA LEU A 102 0.41 -12.53 6.00
C LEU A 102 1.84 -12.20 6.47
N VAL A 103 2.75 -12.20 5.50
CA VAL A 103 4.14 -11.77 5.65
C VAL A 103 4.27 -10.40 4.99
N ILE A 104 4.87 -9.45 5.71
CA ILE A 104 5.14 -8.09 5.24
C ILE A 104 6.64 -7.90 5.20
N ILE A 105 7.18 -7.63 4.02
CA ILE A 105 8.57 -7.20 3.82
C ILE A 105 8.56 -5.71 3.51
N GLU A 106 8.84 -4.89 4.53
CA GLU A 106 9.03 -3.45 4.35
C GLU A 106 10.41 -3.19 3.73
N LYS A 107 10.49 -2.26 2.79
CA LYS A 107 11.70 -1.84 2.10
C LYS A 107 11.90 -0.36 2.38
N VAL A 108 12.84 -0.08 3.28
CA VAL A 108 13.26 1.28 3.65
C VAL A 108 14.57 1.65 2.97
N LYS A 109 14.87 2.94 2.92
CA LYS A 109 16.16 3.46 2.49
C LYS A 109 17.01 3.80 3.70
N ALA A 110 18.28 3.42 3.67
CA ALA A 110 19.25 3.75 4.70
C ALA A 110 20.50 4.36 4.07
N LYS A 111 21.08 5.36 4.74
CA LYS A 111 22.31 6.05 4.33
C LYS A 111 23.20 6.22 5.56
N ASP A 112 24.47 5.84 5.42
CA ASP A 112 25.46 5.89 6.51
C ASP A 112 25.01 5.16 7.80
N GLY A 113 24.20 4.11 7.64
CA GLY A 113 23.64 3.32 8.74
C GLY A 113 22.30 3.85 9.28
N SER A 114 21.88 5.06 8.95
CA SER A 114 20.62 5.63 9.48
C SER A 114 19.49 5.51 8.46
N LEU A 115 18.25 5.39 8.94
CA LEU A 115 17.05 5.51 8.11
C LEU A 115 17.07 6.85 7.37
N VAL A 116 16.85 6.81 6.06
CA VAL A 116 16.55 8.01 5.27
C VAL A 116 15.13 8.45 5.62
N SER A 117 15.04 9.29 6.64
CA SER A 117 13.81 9.85 7.13
C SER A 117 13.72 11.31 6.75
N CYS A 118 12.76 11.61 5.90
CA CYS A 118 12.32 12.95 5.61
C CYS A 118 10.81 12.93 5.42
N HIS A 119 10.20 14.10 5.51
CA HIS A 119 8.75 14.25 5.39
C HIS A 119 8.20 13.58 4.12
N ALA A 120 8.83 13.82 2.97
CA ALA A 120 8.44 13.26 1.68
C ALA A 120 9.07 11.89 1.39
N CYS A 121 9.91 11.37 2.28
CA CYS A 121 10.61 10.11 2.06
C CYS A 121 9.62 8.96 2.17
N GLN A 122 9.53 8.19 1.10
CA GLN A 122 8.60 7.08 0.99
C GLN A 122 9.34 5.75 1.13
N SER A 123 8.62 4.77 1.64
CA SER A 123 9.05 3.37 1.65
C SER A 123 8.04 2.53 0.92
N THR A 124 8.47 1.33 0.55
CA THR A 124 7.60 0.37 -0.15
C THR A 124 7.51 -0.91 0.66
N ALA A 125 6.56 -1.77 0.33
CA ALA A 125 6.50 -3.10 0.93
C ALA A 125 6.14 -4.14 -0.12
N ASP A 126 6.49 -5.39 0.15
CA ASP A 126 5.94 -6.54 -0.54
C ASP A 126 5.17 -7.38 0.48
N LEU A 127 3.93 -7.73 0.15
CA LEU A 127 3.08 -8.56 0.99
C LEU A 127 2.92 -9.92 0.34
N TYR A 128 2.95 -10.96 1.16
CA TYR A 128 2.79 -12.34 0.75
C TYR A 128 1.82 -13.01 1.70
N SER A 129 0.74 -13.59 1.17
CA SER A 129 -0.17 -14.39 1.97
C SER A 129 0.00 -15.87 1.69
N PHE A 130 0.11 -16.66 2.75
CA PHE A 130 0.28 -18.10 2.70
C PHE A 130 -0.87 -18.82 3.38
N LYS A 131 -1.08 -20.08 2.97
CA LYS A 131 -1.83 -21.08 3.72
C LYS A 131 -0.90 -22.23 4.11
N GLN A 132 -1.15 -22.86 5.24
CA GLN A 132 -0.45 -24.07 5.63
C GLN A 132 -1.17 -25.29 5.01
N LEU A 133 -0.40 -26.19 4.40
CA LEU A 133 -0.88 -27.45 3.84
C LEU A 133 -0.81 -28.56 4.90
N ASP A 134 -1.54 -29.65 4.69
CA ASP A 134 -1.57 -30.81 5.60
C ASP A 134 -0.18 -31.45 5.82
N ASN A 135 0.73 -31.30 4.84
CA ASN A 135 2.11 -31.74 4.95
C ASN A 135 3.04 -30.76 5.69
N GLY A 136 2.47 -29.73 6.32
CA GLY A 136 3.18 -28.71 7.09
C GLY A 136 3.78 -27.56 6.28
N LEU A 137 3.86 -27.68 4.95
CA LEU A 137 4.43 -26.63 4.09
C LEU A 137 3.50 -25.42 3.99
N PHE A 138 4.10 -24.23 3.84
CA PHE A 138 3.38 -22.99 3.57
C PHE A 138 3.33 -22.73 2.07
N GLN A 139 2.13 -22.80 1.49
CA GLN A 139 1.90 -22.49 0.08
C GLN A 139 1.49 -21.02 -0.07
N LEU A 140 2.13 -20.31 -0.99
CA LEU A 140 1.75 -18.94 -1.33
C LEU A 140 0.37 -18.95 -2.00
N VAL A 141 -0.50 -18.04 -1.55
CA VAL A 141 -1.88 -17.85 -2.03
C VAL A 141 -1.97 -16.59 -2.86
N SER A 142 -1.43 -15.49 -2.34
CA SER A 142 -1.47 -14.19 -3.00
C SER A 142 -0.24 -13.37 -2.62
N LYS A 143 0.05 -12.36 -3.43
CA LYS A 143 1.12 -11.40 -3.19
C LYS A 143 0.77 -10.03 -3.76
N THR A 144 1.52 -9.01 -3.40
CA THR A 144 1.43 -7.70 -4.07
C THR A 144 1.94 -7.74 -5.51
N PRO A 145 1.43 -6.86 -6.39
CA PRO A 145 2.06 -6.62 -7.67
C PRO A 145 3.39 -5.87 -7.46
N LYS A 146 4.22 -5.79 -8.51
CA LYS A 146 5.37 -4.88 -8.48
C LYS A 146 4.85 -3.44 -8.32
N ASN A 147 5.54 -2.64 -7.50
CA ASN A 147 5.28 -1.21 -7.31
C ASN A 147 3.87 -0.88 -6.78
N VAL A 148 3.31 -1.73 -5.91
CA VAL A 148 2.12 -1.36 -5.16
C VAL A 148 2.41 -0.12 -4.29
N GLY A 149 1.51 0.85 -4.30
CA GLY A 149 1.58 2.02 -3.44
C GLY A 149 1.01 1.70 -2.06
N PHE A 150 1.70 2.14 -1.02
CA PHE A 150 1.18 2.17 0.35
C PHE A 150 1.26 3.61 0.85
N SER A 151 0.35 3.99 1.75
CA SER A 151 0.55 5.21 2.51
C SER A 151 1.88 5.13 3.24
N SER A 152 2.71 6.16 3.08
CA SER A 152 4.05 6.21 3.61
C SER A 152 4.41 7.63 4.01
N SER A 153 5.17 7.75 5.09
CA SER A 153 5.69 9.01 5.60
C SER A 153 6.94 8.73 6.42
N TRP A 154 7.84 9.71 6.53
CA TRP A 154 9.04 9.59 7.38
C TRP A 154 9.89 8.35 7.04
N GLY A 155 9.95 7.99 5.76
CA GLY A 155 10.69 6.83 5.28
C GLY A 155 10.09 5.48 5.68
N ARG A 156 8.82 5.40 6.07
CA ARG A 156 8.15 4.16 6.54
C ARG A 156 6.79 3.95 5.89
N VAL A 157 6.36 2.69 5.78
CA VAL A 157 4.97 2.37 5.33
C VAL A 157 4.00 2.37 6.52
N GLY A 158 2.76 2.81 6.29
CA GLY A 158 1.66 2.84 7.26
C GLY A 158 1.02 1.47 7.51
N LEU A 159 1.79 0.37 7.42
CA LEU A 159 1.30 -1.00 7.61
C LEU A 159 1.62 -1.51 9.01
N LYS A 160 0.83 -1.08 10.00
CA LYS A 160 0.97 -1.54 11.38
C LYS A 160 0.18 -2.82 11.60
N LYS A 161 0.80 -3.82 12.24
CA LYS A 161 0.20 -5.13 12.51
C LYS A 161 -1.10 -5.00 13.28
N GLU A 162 -1.11 -4.18 14.33
CA GLU A 162 -2.23 -3.98 15.23
C GLU A 162 -3.42 -3.41 14.47
N SER A 163 -3.19 -2.35 13.69
CA SER A 163 -4.21 -1.72 12.85
C SER A 163 -4.75 -2.67 11.77
N ILE A 164 -3.89 -3.49 11.16
CA ILE A 164 -4.34 -4.51 10.21
C ILE A 164 -5.25 -5.52 10.90
N LEU A 165 -4.83 -6.06 12.05
CA LEU A 165 -5.60 -7.07 12.79
C LEU A 165 -6.95 -6.55 13.27
N GLU A 166 -6.99 -5.34 13.82
CA GLU A 166 -8.23 -4.69 14.29
C GLU A 166 -9.20 -4.42 13.14
N GLY A 167 -8.69 -4.09 11.95
CA GLY A 167 -9.50 -3.79 10.78
C GLY A 167 -9.99 -5.01 10.00
N LEU A 168 -9.51 -6.22 10.31
CA LEU A 168 -9.80 -7.44 9.54
C LEU A 168 -11.30 -7.78 9.56
N GLN A 169 -11.90 -7.84 8.38
CA GLN A 169 -13.30 -8.23 8.20
C GLN A 169 -13.60 -8.65 6.76
N PRO A 170 -14.73 -9.34 6.50
CA PRO A 170 -15.18 -9.60 5.13
C PRO A 170 -15.45 -8.29 4.38
N LEU A 171 -14.81 -8.13 3.22
CA LEU A 171 -14.99 -6.99 2.32
C LEU A 171 -15.70 -7.38 1.01
N GLY A 172 -16.15 -8.62 0.90
CA GLY A 172 -16.75 -9.19 -0.30
C GLY A 172 -17.15 -10.64 -0.08
N LYS A 173 -17.96 -11.20 -1.00
CA LYS A 173 -18.44 -12.60 -0.91
C LYS A 173 -17.30 -13.61 -0.68
N SER A 174 -16.14 -13.38 -1.29
CA SER A 174 -14.97 -14.25 -1.18
C SER A 174 -13.69 -13.45 -0.91
N LEU A 175 -13.84 -12.27 -0.30
CA LEU A 175 -12.74 -11.36 -0.01
C LEU A 175 -12.73 -11.01 1.48
N ILE A 176 -11.63 -11.36 2.14
CA ILE A 176 -11.27 -10.76 3.43
C ILE A 176 -10.34 -9.58 3.15
N GLY A 177 -10.32 -8.61 4.05
CA GLY A 177 -9.35 -7.54 4.01
C GLY A 177 -9.35 -6.78 5.32
N SER A 178 -8.61 -5.69 5.37
CA SER A 178 -8.54 -4.84 6.56
C SER A 178 -8.80 -3.39 6.18
N ILE A 179 -9.61 -2.70 6.98
CA ILE A 179 -9.81 -1.25 6.89
C ILE A 179 -9.11 -0.64 8.10
N PHE A 180 -8.15 0.25 7.86
CA PHE A 180 -7.38 0.87 8.93
C PHE A 180 -7.14 2.35 8.67
N LYS A 181 -6.96 3.08 9.77
CA LYS A 181 -6.76 4.52 9.75
C LYS A 181 -5.27 4.81 9.60
N ASN A 182 -4.96 5.66 8.63
CA ASN A 182 -3.69 6.35 8.56
C ASN A 182 -3.90 7.80 8.96
N ASN A 183 -2.81 8.42 9.40
CA ASN A 183 -2.83 9.82 9.76
C ASN A 183 -1.53 10.50 9.34
N TYR A 184 -1.62 11.81 9.32
CA TYR A 184 -0.53 12.70 9.04
C TYR A 184 -0.72 13.97 9.86
N MET A 185 0.34 14.43 10.52
CA MET A 185 0.35 15.69 11.24
C MET A 185 1.27 16.68 10.50
N SER A 186 0.76 17.88 10.24
CA SER A 186 1.50 19.00 9.66
C SER A 186 1.08 20.29 10.31
N PHE A 187 2.05 21.11 10.71
CA PHE A 187 1.80 22.48 11.19
C PHE A 187 0.59 22.54 12.14
N GLY A 188 0.52 21.71 13.17
CA GLY A 188 -0.61 21.74 14.14
C GLY A 188 -1.95 21.14 13.68
N THR A 189 -2.04 20.61 12.46
CA THR A 189 -3.22 19.92 11.93
C THR A 189 -2.97 18.43 11.76
N ILE A 190 -3.88 17.59 12.25
CA ILE A 190 -3.91 16.14 12.01
C ILE A 190 -4.95 15.86 10.93
N ASN A 191 -4.53 15.24 9.83
CA ASN A 191 -5.42 14.71 8.81
C ASN A 191 -5.41 13.19 8.87
N ASN A 192 -6.58 12.57 8.85
CA ASN A 192 -6.73 11.12 8.88
C ASN A 192 -7.41 10.65 7.59
N TRP A 193 -7.06 9.45 7.13
CA TRP A 193 -7.79 8.78 6.05
C TRP A 193 -7.89 7.29 6.32
N TRP A 194 -8.90 6.66 5.72
CA TRP A 194 -9.10 5.23 5.74
C TRP A 194 -8.47 4.61 4.50
N ASP A 195 -7.69 3.56 4.69
CA ASP A 195 -7.25 2.68 3.62
C ASP A 195 -7.85 1.29 3.77
N VAL A 196 -8.00 0.60 2.63
CA VAL A 196 -8.53 -0.74 2.53
C VAL A 196 -7.49 -1.67 1.92
N LEU A 197 -7.00 -2.63 2.69
CA LEU A 197 -6.14 -3.71 2.23
C LEU A 197 -6.99 -4.90 1.79
N HIS A 198 -6.95 -5.23 0.50
CA HIS A 198 -7.60 -6.44 -0.04
C HIS A 198 -6.67 -7.64 0.06
N LEU A 199 -7.16 -8.74 0.63
CA LEU A 199 -6.45 -10.02 0.75
C LEU A 199 -7.17 -11.12 -0.04
N PRO A 200 -7.10 -11.11 -1.39
CA PRO A 200 -7.77 -12.09 -2.23
C PRO A 200 -7.06 -13.45 -2.22
N GLU A 201 -7.80 -14.51 -2.57
CA GLU A 201 -7.25 -15.86 -2.74
C GLU A 201 -6.81 -16.14 -4.20
N ASP A 202 -7.26 -15.33 -5.14
CA ASP A 202 -7.14 -15.52 -6.60
C ASP A 202 -6.71 -14.26 -7.36
N GLY A 203 -6.18 -13.27 -6.64
CA GLY A 203 -5.73 -11.99 -7.20
C GLY A 203 -4.51 -11.44 -6.49
N PHE A 204 -4.06 -10.24 -6.89
CA PHE A 204 -2.99 -9.54 -6.19
C PHE A 204 -3.52 -8.82 -4.94
N ILE A 205 -2.73 -8.85 -3.86
CA ILE A 205 -2.91 -7.98 -2.68
C ILE A 205 -2.71 -6.52 -3.12
N ASN A 206 -3.65 -5.65 -2.78
CA ASN A 206 -3.57 -4.22 -3.07
C ASN A 206 -4.12 -3.40 -1.90
N LEU A 207 -3.65 -2.16 -1.81
CA LEU A 207 -4.18 -1.13 -0.92
C LEU A 207 -4.99 -0.13 -1.75
N TYR A 208 -6.14 0.30 -1.22
CA TYR A 208 -6.99 1.30 -1.83
C TYR A 208 -7.37 2.36 -0.80
N THR A 209 -7.29 3.63 -1.18
CA THR A 209 -7.84 4.71 -0.38
C THR A 209 -9.37 4.60 -0.38
N LEU A 210 -9.95 4.58 0.82
CA LEU A 210 -11.40 4.58 1.02
C LEU A 210 -11.95 6.00 1.04
N GLY A 211 -11.21 6.92 1.66
CA GLY A 211 -11.59 8.31 1.82
C GLY A 211 -11.10 8.88 3.15
N ASP A 212 -11.54 10.09 3.42
CA ASP A 212 -11.30 10.84 4.64
C ASP A 212 -11.72 10.05 5.92
N ALA A 213 -10.94 10.18 6.99
CA ALA A 213 -11.18 9.59 8.30
C ALA A 213 -11.37 10.64 9.41
N GLY A 214 -11.32 11.93 9.07
CA GLY A 214 -11.42 13.05 10.00
C GLY A 214 -10.17 13.92 10.02
N ALA A 215 -10.32 15.15 10.50
CA ALA A 215 -9.20 16.04 10.74
C ALA A 215 -9.46 16.96 11.94
N ASP A 216 -8.36 17.40 12.56
CA ASP A 216 -8.34 18.25 13.74
C ASP A 216 -7.24 19.30 13.57
N ASN A 217 -7.56 20.58 13.75
CA ASN A 217 -6.63 21.70 13.68
C ASN A 217 -6.37 22.40 15.03
N SER A 218 -6.68 21.73 16.16
CA SER A 218 -6.49 22.22 17.53
C SER A 218 -5.06 22.70 17.83
N GLY A 219 -4.06 22.21 17.10
CA GLY A 219 -2.67 22.69 17.23
C GLY A 219 -2.43 24.09 16.64
N ASN A 220 -3.36 24.63 15.85
CA ASN A 220 -3.30 25.98 15.25
C ASN A 220 -4.32 26.95 15.83
N HIS A 221 -5.47 26.43 16.25
CA HIS A 221 -6.63 27.23 16.64
C HIS A 221 -7.27 26.61 17.87
N ASP A 222 -7.43 27.44 18.91
CA ASP A 222 -8.21 27.10 20.10
C ASP A 222 -9.67 26.78 19.72
N GLU A 223 -10.36 25.95 20.49
CA GLU A 223 -11.74 25.50 20.22
C GLU A 223 -12.75 26.66 20.04
N ASP A 224 -12.52 27.80 20.73
CA ASP A 224 -13.36 28.99 20.63
C ASP A 224 -13.10 29.83 19.35
N SER A 225 -12.08 29.48 18.57
CA SER A 225 -11.73 30.18 17.33
C SER A 225 -12.76 29.89 16.23
N PRO A 226 -13.20 30.90 15.45
CA PRO A 226 -14.06 30.66 14.29
C PRO A 226 -13.33 29.93 13.14
N LEU A 227 -12.03 29.67 13.27
CA LEU A 227 -11.21 28.90 12.33
C LEU A 227 -10.94 27.47 12.82
N HIS A 228 -11.40 27.11 14.02
CA HIS A 228 -11.24 25.76 14.56
C HIS A 228 -12.20 24.78 13.86
N TYR A 229 -11.68 23.59 13.53
CA TYR A 229 -12.48 22.46 13.07
C TYR A 229 -11.96 21.16 13.69
N ASP A 230 -12.91 20.30 14.05
CA ASP A 230 -12.69 18.91 14.42
C ASP A 230 -13.87 18.10 13.90
N TYR A 231 -13.58 17.13 13.05
CA TYR A 231 -14.56 16.18 12.58
C TYR A 231 -13.95 14.79 12.47
N ARG A 232 -14.83 13.81 12.62
CA ARG A 232 -14.50 12.39 12.48
C ARG A 232 -15.33 11.75 11.38
N VAL A 233 -14.75 10.72 10.78
CA VAL A 233 -15.46 9.87 9.83
C VAL A 233 -15.38 8.42 10.29
N ASP A 234 -16.51 7.86 10.67
CA ASP A 234 -16.63 6.46 11.04
C ASP A 234 -17.01 5.61 9.81
N PHE A 235 -16.48 4.39 9.71
CA PHE A 235 -16.84 3.47 8.63
C PHE A 235 -17.75 2.33 9.12
N LYS A 236 -18.57 1.81 8.22
CA LYS A 236 -19.33 0.56 8.40
C LYS A 236 -19.37 -0.22 7.09
N VAL A 237 -18.84 -1.44 7.09
CA VAL A 237 -19.02 -2.35 5.95
C VAL A 237 -20.49 -2.77 5.87
N LEU A 238 -21.04 -2.78 4.66
CA LEU A 238 -22.41 -3.19 4.35
C LEU A 238 -22.38 -4.55 3.64
N PRO A 239 -22.52 -5.68 4.38
CA PRO A 239 -22.48 -7.01 3.79
C PRO A 239 -23.52 -7.21 2.69
N SER A 240 -23.13 -7.90 1.63
CA SER A 240 -24.02 -8.27 0.52
C SER A 240 -23.49 -9.49 -0.24
N ASN A 241 -24.30 -10.08 -1.11
CA ASN A 241 -23.87 -11.21 -1.96
C ASN A 241 -22.98 -10.81 -3.16
N LYS A 242 -22.45 -9.57 -3.17
CA LYS A 242 -21.61 -9.04 -4.25
C LYS A 242 -20.13 -9.39 -4.04
N THR A 243 -19.37 -9.35 -5.13
CA THR A 243 -17.90 -9.54 -5.11
C THR A 243 -17.21 -8.62 -4.11
N TYR A 244 -17.66 -7.35 -4.05
CA TYR A 244 -17.18 -6.36 -3.09
C TYR A 244 -18.38 -5.80 -2.31
N HIS A 245 -18.25 -5.74 -1.00
CA HIS A 245 -19.20 -5.05 -0.13
C HIS A 245 -19.05 -3.54 -0.31
N SER A 246 -20.15 -2.82 -0.15
CA SER A 246 -20.10 -1.36 -0.05
C SER A 246 -19.69 -0.95 1.35
N ILE A 247 -19.07 0.21 1.49
CA ILE A 247 -18.62 0.72 2.79
C ILE A 247 -19.27 2.08 2.99
N MET A 248 -19.98 2.25 4.10
CA MET A 248 -20.59 3.52 4.47
C MET A 248 -19.62 4.33 5.33
N LEU A 249 -19.34 5.56 4.93
CA LEU A 249 -18.62 6.56 5.71
C LEU A 249 -19.64 7.52 6.33
N THR A 250 -19.50 7.82 7.62
CA THR A 250 -20.39 8.73 8.35
C THR A 250 -19.59 9.88 8.93
N TYR A 251 -19.84 11.08 8.43
CA TYR A 251 -19.14 12.32 8.77
C TYR A 251 -19.87 13.01 9.92
N LYS A 252 -19.14 13.40 10.95
CA LYS A 252 -19.68 14.11 12.13
C LYS A 252 -18.67 15.12 12.66
N GLY A 253 -19.13 16.35 12.91
CA GLY A 253 -18.34 17.41 13.54
C GLY A 253 -18.35 18.69 12.70
N GLU A 254 -17.36 19.55 12.93
CA GLU A 254 -17.13 20.77 12.17
C GLU A 254 -16.13 20.47 11.06
N MET A 255 -16.55 20.54 9.80
CA MET A 255 -15.74 20.16 8.66
C MET A 255 -15.51 21.35 7.73
N PRO A 256 -14.26 21.63 7.31
CA PRO A 256 -14.02 22.66 6.30
C PRO A 256 -14.61 22.26 4.95
N THR A 257 -15.10 23.22 4.18
CA THR A 257 -15.46 23.03 2.77
C THR A 257 -14.22 22.66 1.95
N ASP A 258 -14.40 22.03 0.77
CA ASP A 258 -13.28 21.61 -0.09
C ASP A 258 -12.31 22.76 -0.46
N ASP A 259 -12.79 24.01 -0.46
CA ASP A 259 -11.98 25.21 -0.71
C ASP A 259 -11.43 25.87 0.57
N TYR A 260 -11.66 25.25 1.73
CA TYR A 260 -11.25 25.70 3.07
C TYR A 260 -11.70 27.11 3.46
N LYS A 261 -12.72 27.67 2.79
CA LYS A 261 -13.21 29.02 3.09
C LYS A 261 -14.28 29.08 4.17
N ARG A 262 -14.96 27.97 4.42
CA ARG A 262 -16.03 27.86 5.42
C ARG A 262 -15.84 26.59 6.21
N ILE A 263 -16.34 26.60 7.44
CA ILE A 263 -16.45 25.43 8.31
C ILE A 263 -17.93 25.21 8.53
N GLU A 264 -18.39 23.99 8.30
CA GLU A 264 -19.80 23.62 8.36
C GLU A 264 -19.98 22.42 9.28
N HIS A 265 -21.05 22.45 10.07
CA HIS A 265 -21.47 21.30 10.85
C HIS A 265 -21.97 20.20 9.92
N VAL A 266 -21.35 19.02 9.98
CA VAL A 266 -21.72 17.86 9.16
C VAL A 266 -22.28 16.73 10.01
N ASN A 267 -23.34 16.09 9.50
CA ASN A 267 -23.89 14.84 10.02
C ASN A 267 -24.57 14.08 8.88
N TYR A 268 -23.78 13.49 7.99
CA TYR A 268 -24.27 12.75 6.83
C TYR A 268 -23.48 11.48 6.58
N SER A 269 -24.04 10.58 5.79
CA SER A 269 -23.35 9.35 5.36
C SER A 269 -23.20 9.28 3.85
N LYS A 270 -22.08 8.74 3.40
CA LYS A 270 -21.78 8.44 1.99
C LYS A 270 -21.48 6.95 1.84
N ILE A 271 -22.02 6.31 0.79
CA ILE A 271 -21.74 4.91 0.49
C ILE A 271 -20.67 4.87 -0.60
N MET A 272 -19.54 4.27 -0.27
CA MET A 272 -18.42 4.01 -1.16
C MET A 272 -18.54 2.61 -1.76
N LYS A 273 -18.41 2.50 -3.08
CA LYS A 273 -18.45 1.23 -3.83
C LYS A 273 -17.11 1.01 -4.52
N PHE A 274 -16.58 -0.20 -4.43
CA PHE A 274 -15.37 -0.54 -5.15
C PHE A 274 -15.65 -0.67 -6.65
N ASN A 275 -14.96 0.13 -7.46
CA ASN A 275 -14.94 0.03 -8.91
C ASN A 275 -13.74 -0.83 -9.35
N PRO A 276 -13.94 -2.06 -9.82
CA PRO A 276 -12.83 -2.96 -10.18
C PRO A 276 -12.07 -2.54 -11.44
N VAL A 277 -12.68 -1.72 -12.31
CA VAL A 277 -12.04 -1.20 -13.52
C VAL A 277 -11.09 -0.06 -13.16
N LYS A 278 -11.56 0.89 -12.34
CA LYS A 278 -10.75 2.02 -11.87
C LYS A 278 -9.81 1.65 -10.72
N LYS A 279 -10.06 0.52 -10.05
CA LYS A 279 -9.35 0.06 -8.85
C LYS A 279 -9.40 1.10 -7.72
N ALA A 280 -10.59 1.61 -7.44
CA ALA A 280 -10.82 2.65 -6.44
C ALA A 280 -12.20 2.51 -5.77
N TYR A 281 -12.35 3.05 -4.57
CA TYR A 281 -13.64 3.24 -3.92
C TYR A 281 -14.23 4.61 -4.32
N GLU A 282 -15.46 4.63 -4.84
CA GLU A 282 -16.18 5.85 -5.27
C GLU A 282 -17.66 5.87 -4.89
#